data_AF-A0A9D1PVH8-F1
#
_entry.id   AF-A0A9D1PVH8-F1
#
_cell.length_a   1.000
_cell.length_b   1.000
_cell.length_c   1.000
_cell.angle_alpha   90.00
_cell.angle_beta   90.00
_cell.angle_gamma   90.00
#
_symmetry.space_group_name_H-M   'P 1'
#
loop_
_entity.id
_entity.type
_entity.pdbx_description
1 polymer ?
#
loop_
_entity_poly.entity_id
_entity_poly.type
_entity_poly.pdbx_seq_one_letter_code
_entity_poly.pdbx_strand_id
1 'polypeptide(L)'
;MTHDDCQPDAHSAAQNAAAGTPGTSGKTELAALLTRISWDMPGARVEQESFARIEALCGPVRNRLTPDQWHVARRLIHTTADLSLGDQLVFRHDPVQSGVQALQRGANIVCDSRMIRAGLSLARLRQCHPRYTETSLICHAADSDVAREAAQRGCTRALCAMEKTHALGELEGALVLIGNAPLALARLCRFILEEQVRPALVVGMPVGFVNVLEAKELLAFCPVPHIVLEGRRGGSPLAVATLHALTEVVLEERTQDMPSSQAPRAAQASRTSQDLQG
;
A
#
# COMPACT_ATOMS: atom_id res chain seq x y z
N MET A 1 16.38 64.32 27.01
CA MET A 1 16.95 62.98 27.18
C MET A 1 16.36 62.12 26.08
N THR A 2 16.82 62.40 24.86
CA THR A 2 17.81 61.62 24.08
C THR A 2 17.09 60.58 23.24
N HIS A 3 16.89 60.95 21.97
CA HIS A 3 16.72 60.05 20.85
C HIS A 3 17.85 59.02 20.87
N ASP A 4 17.50 57.75 20.71
CA ASP A 4 18.47 56.68 20.45
C ASP A 4 18.11 56.05 19.10
N ASP A 5 19.03 56.21 18.16
CA ASP A 5 18.96 55.79 16.77
C ASP A 5 19.14 54.26 16.69
N CYS A 6 18.12 53.55 16.23
CA CYS A 6 18.25 52.14 15.89
C CYS A 6 18.59 52.02 14.39
N GLN A 7 19.88 51.90 14.08
CA GLN A 7 20.36 51.53 12.75
C GLN A 7 19.93 50.09 12.41
N PRO A 8 19.62 49.77 11.13
CA PRO A 8 19.47 48.40 10.70
C PRO A 8 20.85 47.76 10.44
N ASP A 9 21.12 46.65 11.14
CA ASP A 9 22.32 45.84 10.98
C ASP A 9 22.43 45.27 9.55
N ALA A 10 23.44 45.77 8.83
CA ALA A 10 23.83 45.29 7.51
C ALA A 10 24.67 44.00 7.60
N HIS A 11 24.17 42.93 8.22
CA HIS A 11 24.88 41.64 8.29
C HIS A 11 23.91 40.44 8.18
N SER A 12 23.35 40.18 6.99
CA SER A 12 22.79 38.85 6.65
C SER A 12 22.51 38.60 5.15
N ALA A 13 23.06 39.37 4.21
CA ALA A 13 22.69 39.26 2.79
C ALA A 13 23.80 38.75 1.85
N ALA A 14 24.73 37.94 2.34
CA ALA A 14 25.83 37.45 1.49
C ALA A 14 26.30 36.03 1.85
N GLN A 15 25.41 35.03 1.81
CA GLN A 15 25.85 33.61 1.90
C GLN A 15 25.15 32.62 0.94
N ASN A 16 24.37 33.07 -0.05
CA ASN A 16 23.81 32.15 -1.05
C ASN A 16 24.02 32.66 -2.48
N ALA A 17 25.28 32.65 -2.95
CA ALA A 17 25.60 32.78 -4.36
C ALA A 17 26.96 32.12 -4.66
N ALA A 18 27.02 30.80 -4.58
CA ALA A 18 28.14 30.02 -5.12
C ALA A 18 27.65 28.66 -5.65
N ALA A 19 26.70 28.68 -6.60
CA ALA A 19 26.55 27.58 -7.53
C ALA A 19 27.72 27.65 -8.52
N GLY A 20 28.88 27.13 -8.10
CA GLY A 20 30.06 27.04 -8.95
C GLY A 20 29.78 26.17 -10.18
N THR A 21 30.13 26.66 -11.36
CA THR A 21 30.15 25.90 -12.60
C THR A 21 30.93 24.59 -12.38
N PRO A 22 30.42 23.41 -12.77
CA PRO A 22 31.15 22.16 -12.51
C PRO A 22 32.51 22.22 -13.19
N GLY A 23 33.58 22.09 -12.40
CA GLY A 23 34.93 21.89 -12.92
C GLY A 23 35.01 20.62 -13.77
N THR A 24 36.12 20.43 -14.49
CA THR A 24 36.32 19.30 -15.43
C THR A 24 36.05 17.92 -14.80
N SER A 25 36.32 17.76 -13.50
CA SER A 25 35.99 16.55 -12.72
C SER A 25 34.48 16.33 -12.59
N GLY A 26 33.70 17.38 -12.28
CA GLY A 26 32.24 17.31 -12.16
C GLY A 26 31.54 17.05 -13.49
N LYS A 27 32.11 17.51 -14.61
CA LYS A 27 31.60 17.17 -15.95
C LYS A 27 31.81 15.68 -16.28
N THR A 28 32.90 15.10 -15.80
CA THR A 28 33.22 13.67 -16.03
C THR A 28 32.32 12.78 -15.16
N GLU A 29 32.09 13.14 -13.90
CA GLU A 29 31.15 12.45 -13.01
C GLU A 29 29.70 12.53 -13.51
N LEU A 30 29.27 13.70 -14.01
CA LEU A 30 27.95 13.87 -14.60
C LEU A 30 27.78 12.98 -15.85
N ALA A 31 28.76 12.97 -16.75
CA ALA A 31 28.71 12.12 -17.96
C ALA A 31 28.65 10.63 -17.59
N ALA A 32 29.42 10.20 -16.59
CA ALA A 32 29.39 8.84 -16.08
C ALA A 32 28.02 8.49 -15.48
N LEU A 33 27.41 9.38 -14.68
CA LEU A 33 26.08 9.18 -14.12
C LEU A 33 25.02 9.03 -15.21
N LEU A 34 25.01 9.93 -16.20
CA LEU A 34 24.04 9.90 -17.30
C LEU A 34 24.13 8.60 -18.11
N THR A 35 25.33 8.04 -18.26
CA THR A 35 25.57 6.78 -18.99
C THR A 35 25.10 5.54 -18.20
N ARG A 36 25.09 5.60 -16.86
CA ARG A 36 24.61 4.49 -16.01
C ARG A 36 23.10 4.40 -15.90
N ILE A 37 22.38 5.51 -16.12
CA ILE A 37 20.93 5.54 -16.05
C ILE A 37 20.36 4.87 -17.31
N SER A 38 19.49 3.88 -17.12
CA SER A 38 18.77 3.24 -18.22
C SER A 38 17.51 4.03 -18.55
N TRP A 39 17.62 5.01 -19.46
CA TRP A 39 16.53 5.95 -19.79
C TRP A 39 15.35 5.31 -20.53
N ASP A 40 15.62 4.33 -21.39
CA ASP A 40 14.61 3.73 -22.27
C ASP A 40 14.03 2.40 -21.73
N MET A 41 14.10 2.16 -20.42
CA MET A 41 13.60 0.93 -19.82
C MET A 41 12.06 0.95 -19.70
N PRO A 42 11.32 -0.01 -20.30
CA PRO A 42 9.87 -0.08 -20.15
C PRO A 42 9.45 -0.30 -18.69
N GLY A 43 8.33 0.30 -18.25
CA GLY A 43 7.88 0.22 -16.85
C GLY A 43 7.75 -1.20 -16.30
N ALA A 44 7.23 -2.15 -17.10
CA ALA A 44 7.14 -3.56 -16.70
C ALA A 44 8.52 -4.19 -16.46
N ARG A 45 9.55 -3.77 -17.22
CA ARG A 45 10.94 -4.22 -17.02
C ARG A 45 11.56 -3.58 -15.80
N VAL A 46 11.26 -2.31 -15.51
CA VAL A 46 11.69 -1.63 -14.27
C VAL A 46 11.15 -2.37 -13.04
N GLU A 47 9.87 -2.74 -13.06
CA GLU A 47 9.25 -3.50 -11.97
C GLU A 47 9.87 -4.90 -11.82
N GLN A 48 10.00 -5.64 -12.92
CA GLN A 48 10.61 -6.98 -12.92
C GLN A 48 12.04 -6.95 -12.36
N GLU A 49 12.85 -5.99 -12.80
CA GLU A 49 14.22 -5.80 -12.32
C GLU A 49 14.26 -5.39 -10.84
N SER A 50 13.32 -4.53 -10.42
CA SER A 50 13.18 -4.14 -9.02
C SER A 50 12.86 -5.33 -8.13
N PHE A 51 11.94 -6.20 -8.54
CA PHE A 51 11.61 -7.42 -7.81
C PHE A 51 12.79 -8.39 -7.77
N ALA A 52 13.50 -8.60 -8.88
CA ALA A 52 14.69 -9.44 -8.90
C ALA A 52 15.75 -8.96 -7.88
N ARG A 53 15.93 -7.64 -7.76
CA ARG A 53 16.84 -7.05 -6.76
C ARG A 53 16.35 -7.26 -5.33
N ILE A 54 15.05 -7.08 -5.08
CA ILE A 54 14.48 -7.33 -3.75
C ILE A 54 14.61 -8.80 -3.35
N GLU A 55 14.37 -9.74 -4.26
CA GLU A 55 14.55 -11.18 -4.02
C GLU A 55 15.99 -11.50 -3.58
N ALA A 56 16.98 -10.89 -4.24
CA ALA A 56 18.40 -11.08 -3.90
C ALA A 56 18.77 -10.48 -2.53
N LEU A 57 18.15 -9.34 -2.15
CA LEU A 57 18.47 -8.61 -0.93
C LEU A 57 17.74 -9.14 0.31
N CYS A 58 16.58 -9.79 0.14
CA CYS A 58 15.68 -10.20 1.23
C CYS A 58 15.61 -11.71 1.47
N GLY A 59 16.64 -12.48 1.08
CA GLY A 59 16.66 -13.95 1.21
C GLY A 59 16.20 -14.48 2.58
N PRO A 60 16.73 -14.00 3.72
CA PRO A 60 16.30 -14.46 5.04
C PRO A 60 14.83 -14.17 5.36
N VAL A 61 14.33 -12.98 5.00
CA VAL A 61 12.93 -12.56 5.18
C VAL A 61 12.00 -13.42 4.34
N ARG A 62 12.37 -13.69 3.09
CA ARG A 62 11.58 -14.49 2.16
C ARG A 62 11.39 -15.91 2.68
N ASN A 63 12.43 -16.52 3.24
CA ASN A 63 12.43 -17.93 3.65
C ASN A 63 11.52 -18.23 4.86
N ARG A 64 11.08 -17.23 5.61
CA ARG A 64 10.16 -17.39 6.75
C ARG A 64 8.69 -17.11 6.40
N LEU A 65 8.40 -16.66 5.18
CA LEU A 65 7.06 -16.35 4.71
C LEU A 65 6.59 -17.42 3.71
N THR A 66 5.28 -17.66 3.65
CA THR A 66 4.71 -18.46 2.55
C THR A 66 4.87 -17.71 1.22
N PRO A 67 4.75 -18.39 0.05
CA PRO A 67 4.81 -17.71 -1.25
C PRO A 67 3.86 -16.51 -1.35
N ASP A 68 2.62 -16.64 -0.89
CA ASP A 68 1.64 -15.56 -0.99
C ASP A 68 1.91 -14.42 0.00
N GLN A 69 2.38 -14.76 1.21
CA GLN A 69 2.84 -13.75 2.18
C GLN A 69 4.06 -12.99 1.66
N TRP A 70 5.00 -13.69 1.02
CA TRP A 70 6.16 -13.09 0.38
C TRP A 70 5.75 -12.17 -0.77
N HIS A 71 4.76 -12.56 -1.58
CA HIS A 71 4.24 -11.72 -2.65
C HIS A 71 3.75 -10.37 -2.13
N VAL A 72 2.97 -10.39 -1.03
CA VAL A 72 2.54 -9.16 -0.33
C VAL A 72 3.75 -8.39 0.23
N ALA A 73 4.65 -9.04 0.96
CA ALA A 73 5.80 -8.39 1.57
C ALA A 73 6.73 -7.73 0.54
N ARG A 74 7.01 -8.42 -0.58
CA ARG A 74 7.82 -7.92 -1.69
C ARG A 74 7.20 -6.68 -2.32
N ARG A 75 5.89 -6.67 -2.53
CA ARG A 75 5.17 -5.49 -3.06
C ARG A 75 5.26 -4.30 -2.11
N LEU A 76 5.18 -4.53 -0.81
CA LEU A 76 5.33 -3.47 0.21
C LEU A 76 6.76 -2.91 0.25
N ILE A 77 7.77 -3.79 0.23
CA ILE A 77 9.19 -3.39 0.16
C ILE A 77 9.46 -2.59 -1.12
N HIS A 78 8.93 -3.01 -2.27
CA HIS A 78 9.05 -2.27 -3.52
C HIS A 78 8.43 -0.88 -3.45
N THR A 79 7.26 -0.77 -2.80
CA THR A 79 6.52 0.49 -2.68
C THR A 79 7.29 1.52 -1.84
N THR A 80 8.11 1.08 -0.88
CA THR A 80 8.81 1.97 0.06
C THR A 80 10.32 2.02 -0.11
N ALA A 81 10.89 1.13 -0.91
CA ALA A 81 12.32 0.85 -0.97
C ALA A 81 12.95 0.51 0.41
N ASP A 82 12.15 -0.05 1.33
CA ASP A 82 12.56 -0.35 2.70
C ASP A 82 12.54 -1.87 2.97
N LEU A 83 13.72 -2.48 2.89
CA LEU A 83 13.91 -3.92 3.08
C LEU A 83 13.52 -4.39 4.50
N SER A 84 13.62 -3.51 5.49
CA SER A 84 13.36 -3.86 6.89
C SER A 84 11.87 -4.03 7.20
N LEU A 85 10.97 -3.64 6.29
CA LEU A 85 9.53 -3.88 6.47
C LEU A 85 9.21 -5.37 6.58
N GLY A 86 9.97 -6.20 5.88
CA GLY A 86 9.77 -7.64 5.92
C GLY A 86 9.82 -8.22 7.33
N ASP A 87 10.63 -7.65 8.24
CA ASP A 87 10.79 -8.09 9.63
C ASP A 87 9.63 -7.69 10.55
N GLN A 88 8.83 -6.73 10.14
CA GLN A 88 7.75 -6.17 10.95
C GLN A 88 6.36 -6.57 10.43
N LEU A 89 6.30 -7.25 9.29
CA LEU A 89 5.03 -7.74 8.76
C LEU A 89 4.58 -8.98 9.51
N VAL A 90 3.37 -8.91 10.06
CA VAL A 90 2.73 -10.00 10.77
C VAL A 90 1.44 -10.35 10.04
N PHE A 91 1.27 -11.64 9.77
CA PHE A 91 0.11 -12.23 9.10
C PHE A 91 -0.59 -13.16 10.10
N ARG A 92 -1.88 -12.94 10.39
CA ARG A 92 -2.64 -13.78 11.33
C ARG A 92 -3.96 -14.25 10.74
N HIS A 93 -4.35 -15.47 11.13
CA HIS A 93 -5.60 -16.14 10.73
C HIS A 93 -5.78 -16.24 9.21
N ASP A 94 -4.73 -16.67 8.51
CA ASP A 94 -4.71 -16.87 7.06
C ASP A 94 -5.23 -15.66 6.23
N PRO A 95 -4.60 -14.49 6.39
CA PRO A 95 -5.17 -13.24 5.91
C PRO A 95 -5.07 -13.06 4.41
N VAL A 96 -4.05 -13.65 3.78
CA VAL A 96 -3.87 -13.55 2.33
C VAL A 96 -5.00 -14.30 1.64
N GLN A 97 -5.22 -15.56 2.03
CA GLN A 97 -6.26 -16.37 1.41
C GLN A 97 -7.67 -15.85 1.72
N SER A 98 -7.92 -15.39 2.96
CA SER A 98 -9.20 -14.75 3.28
C SER A 98 -9.45 -13.50 2.43
N GLY A 99 -8.42 -12.68 2.23
CA GLY A 99 -8.47 -11.49 1.38
C GLY A 99 -8.74 -11.81 -0.09
N VAL A 100 -8.02 -12.80 -0.63
CA VAL A 100 -8.20 -13.31 -2.01
C VAL A 100 -9.64 -13.77 -2.23
N GLN A 101 -10.18 -14.60 -1.33
CA GLN A 101 -11.55 -15.08 -1.43
C GLN A 101 -12.58 -13.95 -1.29
N ALA A 102 -12.35 -12.97 -0.42
CA ALA A 102 -13.22 -11.81 -0.28
C ALA A 102 -13.25 -10.95 -1.56
N LEU A 103 -12.08 -10.75 -2.20
CA LEU A 103 -11.98 -10.08 -3.50
C LEU A 103 -12.73 -10.85 -4.59
N GLN A 104 -12.57 -12.18 -4.64
CA GLN A 104 -13.26 -13.05 -5.59
C GLN A 104 -14.79 -13.05 -5.38
N ARG A 105 -15.29 -12.82 -4.16
CA ARG A 105 -16.72 -12.65 -3.87
C ARG A 105 -17.24 -11.22 -4.10
N GLY A 106 -16.36 -10.27 -4.43
CA GLY A 106 -16.74 -8.87 -4.60
C GLY A 106 -17.12 -8.18 -3.29
N ALA A 107 -16.45 -8.52 -2.19
CA ALA A 107 -16.66 -7.89 -0.88
C ALA A 107 -16.38 -6.38 -0.93
N ASN A 108 -17.14 -5.60 -0.15
CA ASN A 108 -16.91 -4.17 -0.01
C ASN A 108 -15.53 -3.88 0.60
N ILE A 109 -14.95 -2.76 0.21
CA ILE A 109 -13.65 -2.30 0.70
C ILE A 109 -13.86 -1.03 1.51
N VAL A 110 -13.66 -1.10 2.81
CA VAL A 110 -13.76 0.02 3.75
C VAL A 110 -12.40 0.65 3.93
N CYS A 111 -12.29 1.96 3.79
CA CYS A 111 -11.03 2.70 3.90
C CYS A 111 -11.14 3.79 4.97
N ASP A 112 -10.13 3.93 5.83
CA ASP A 112 -10.08 4.99 6.84
C ASP A 112 -9.80 6.38 6.28
N SER A 113 -9.30 6.49 5.05
CA SER A 113 -8.91 7.75 4.42
C SER A 113 -9.23 7.81 2.93
N ARG A 114 -9.47 9.05 2.44
CA ARG A 114 -9.68 9.32 1.00
C ARG A 114 -8.46 8.92 0.16
N MET A 115 -7.26 8.98 0.74
CA MET A 115 -6.02 8.65 0.04
C MET A 115 -5.96 7.17 -0.31
N ILE A 116 -6.39 6.29 0.59
CA ILE A 116 -6.51 4.86 0.27
C ILE A 116 -7.54 4.69 -0.83
N ARG A 117 -8.77 5.21 -0.65
CA ARG A 117 -9.83 5.08 -1.65
C ARG A 117 -9.37 5.54 -3.05
N ALA A 118 -8.71 6.69 -3.15
CA ALA A 118 -8.22 7.24 -4.40
C ALA A 118 -7.05 6.43 -5.01
N GLY A 119 -6.28 5.70 -4.19
CA GLY A 119 -5.20 4.84 -4.65
C GLY A 119 -5.65 3.49 -5.19
N LEU A 120 -6.90 3.08 -4.94
CA LEU A 120 -7.44 1.80 -5.41
C LEU A 120 -7.85 1.88 -6.88
N SER A 121 -7.34 0.96 -7.70
CA SER A 121 -7.72 0.85 -9.10
C SER A 121 -9.01 0.03 -9.29
N LEU A 122 -10.13 0.71 -9.60
CA LEU A 122 -11.38 0.02 -9.96
C LEU A 122 -11.21 -0.92 -11.16
N ALA A 123 -10.37 -0.56 -12.14
CA ALA A 123 -10.09 -1.42 -13.28
C ALA A 123 -9.45 -2.74 -12.84
N ARG A 124 -8.51 -2.70 -11.90
CA ARG A 124 -7.86 -3.89 -11.34
C ARG A 124 -8.84 -4.71 -10.50
N LEU A 125 -9.62 -4.05 -9.63
CA LEU A 125 -10.63 -4.73 -8.82
C LEU A 125 -11.67 -5.45 -9.68
N ARG A 126 -12.11 -4.86 -10.79
CA ARG A 126 -13.05 -5.48 -11.72
C ARG A 126 -12.50 -6.75 -12.39
N GLN A 127 -11.18 -6.89 -12.51
CA GLN A 127 -10.57 -8.13 -12.95
C GLN A 127 -10.73 -9.23 -11.89
N CYS A 128 -10.72 -8.89 -10.60
CA CYS A 128 -11.05 -9.84 -9.53
C CYS A 128 -12.54 -10.17 -9.50
N HIS A 129 -13.43 -9.18 -9.59
CA HIS A 129 -14.86 -9.42 -9.63
C HIS A 129 -15.63 -8.29 -10.36
N PRO A 130 -16.52 -8.59 -11.32
CA PRO A 130 -17.14 -7.57 -12.17
C PRO A 130 -18.08 -6.61 -11.41
N ARG A 131 -18.54 -6.97 -10.20
CA ARG A 131 -19.42 -6.14 -9.37
C ARG A 131 -18.76 -4.87 -8.82
N TYR A 132 -17.44 -4.76 -8.83
CA TYR A 132 -16.77 -3.61 -8.23
C TYR A 132 -17.15 -2.29 -8.92
N THR A 133 -17.69 -1.38 -8.12
CA THR A 133 -18.09 -0.01 -8.49
C THR A 133 -17.53 1.00 -7.48
N GLU A 134 -17.69 2.29 -7.75
CA GLU A 134 -17.34 3.37 -6.81
C GLU A 134 -17.99 3.21 -5.43
N THR A 135 -19.20 2.63 -5.39
CA THR A 135 -19.93 2.37 -4.15
C THR A 135 -19.39 1.18 -3.37
N SER A 136 -18.61 0.30 -3.99
CA SER A 136 -17.89 -0.77 -3.28
C SER A 136 -16.71 -0.23 -2.46
N LEU A 137 -16.25 1.01 -2.72
CA LEU A 137 -15.14 1.66 -2.03
C LEU A 137 -15.67 2.65 -0.98
N ILE A 138 -15.84 2.17 0.24
CA ILE A 138 -16.50 2.89 1.33
C ILE A 138 -15.46 3.73 2.08
N CYS A 139 -15.73 5.03 2.26
CA CYS A 139 -14.89 5.94 3.03
C CYS A 139 -15.71 7.12 3.52
N HIS A 140 -16.14 7.08 4.79
CA HIS A 140 -16.98 8.13 5.38
C HIS A 140 -16.20 9.29 6.01
N ALA A 141 -14.86 9.24 5.99
CA ALA A 141 -14.01 10.26 6.63
C ALA A 141 -14.22 11.69 6.08
N ALA A 142 -14.83 11.81 4.90
CA ALA A 142 -15.10 13.08 4.23
C ALA A 142 -16.56 13.53 4.32
N ASP A 143 -17.44 12.74 4.95
CA ASP A 143 -18.85 13.07 5.02
C ASP A 143 -19.08 14.24 5.98
N SER A 144 -20.02 15.11 5.63
CA SER A 144 -20.29 16.33 6.39
C SER A 144 -20.87 16.05 7.78
N ASP A 145 -21.66 14.99 7.91
CA ASP A 145 -22.19 14.52 9.19
C ASP A 145 -21.08 14.00 10.11
N VAL A 146 -20.13 13.23 9.58
CA VAL A 146 -18.94 12.77 10.32
C VAL A 146 -18.09 13.93 10.80
N ALA A 147 -17.89 14.95 9.96
CA ALA A 147 -17.13 16.15 10.34
C ALA A 147 -17.82 16.92 11.48
N ARG A 148 -19.14 17.08 11.40
CA ARG A 148 -19.94 17.74 12.44
C ARG A 148 -19.91 16.97 13.76
N GLU A 149 -20.11 15.66 13.71
CA GLU A 149 -20.08 14.77 14.88
C GLU A 149 -18.72 14.81 15.58
N ALA A 150 -17.63 14.71 14.82
CA ALA A 150 -16.27 14.78 15.35
C ALA A 150 -15.99 16.12 16.05
N ALA A 151 -16.44 17.23 15.47
CA ALA A 151 -16.30 18.55 16.06
C ALA A 151 -17.13 18.69 17.36
N GLN A 152 -18.36 18.18 17.37
CA GLN A 152 -19.25 18.21 18.55
C GLN A 152 -18.69 17.40 19.72
N ARG A 153 -18.08 16.23 19.43
CA ARG A 153 -17.51 15.33 20.45
C ARG A 153 -16.06 15.61 20.81
N GLY A 154 -15.38 16.49 20.07
CA GLY A 154 -13.94 16.73 20.25
C GLY A 154 -13.07 15.50 19.94
N CYS A 155 -13.51 14.65 19.01
CA CYS A 155 -12.79 13.44 18.61
C CYS A 155 -12.38 13.48 17.13
N THR A 156 -11.71 12.43 16.66
CA THR A 156 -11.21 12.40 15.27
C THR A 156 -12.31 12.00 14.27
N ARG A 157 -12.29 12.61 13.08
CA ARG A 157 -13.17 12.21 11.97
C ARG A 157 -13.07 10.74 11.61
N ALA A 158 -11.87 10.16 11.68
CA ALA A 158 -11.67 8.75 11.35
C ALA A 158 -12.34 7.81 12.36
N LEU A 159 -12.36 8.18 13.65
CA LEU A 159 -13.10 7.45 14.68
C LEU A 159 -14.61 7.52 14.39
N CYS A 160 -15.16 8.71 14.18
CA CYS A 160 -16.59 8.86 13.84
C CYS A 160 -16.96 8.18 12.52
N ALA A 161 -16.08 8.20 11.51
CA ALA A 161 -16.29 7.50 10.25
C ALA A 161 -16.40 5.99 10.45
N MET A 162 -15.52 5.40 11.27
CA MET A 162 -15.57 3.98 11.61
C MET A 162 -16.85 3.62 12.36
N GLU A 163 -17.30 4.48 13.29
CA GLU A 163 -18.59 4.31 13.97
C GLU A 163 -19.78 4.36 13.00
N LYS A 164 -19.75 5.28 12.03
CA LYS A 164 -20.77 5.36 10.97
C LYS A 164 -20.77 4.10 10.10
N THR A 165 -19.61 3.63 9.64
CA THR A 165 -19.49 2.38 8.87
C THR A 165 -20.07 1.18 9.62
N HIS A 166 -19.78 1.09 10.93
CA HIS A 166 -20.37 0.06 11.79
C HIS A 166 -21.89 0.17 11.88
N ALA A 167 -22.41 1.37 12.14
CA ALA A 167 -23.85 1.62 12.24
C ALA A 167 -24.63 1.31 10.95
N LEU A 168 -23.97 1.41 9.79
CA LEU A 168 -24.53 1.05 8.49
C LEU A 168 -24.40 -0.45 8.15
N GLY A 169 -23.76 -1.26 9.01
CA GLY A 169 -23.56 -2.69 8.80
C GLY A 169 -22.53 -3.01 7.71
N GLU A 170 -21.63 -2.09 7.40
CA GLU A 170 -20.72 -2.19 6.25
C GLU A 170 -19.39 -2.89 6.56
N LEU A 171 -19.17 -3.30 7.81
CA LEU A 171 -17.94 -3.97 8.26
C LEU A 171 -17.98 -5.49 8.09
N GLU A 172 -19.17 -6.08 8.08
CA GLU A 172 -19.34 -7.53 8.06
C GLU A 172 -18.89 -8.11 6.71
N GLY A 173 -17.95 -9.06 6.75
CA GLY A 173 -17.35 -9.65 5.55
C GLY A 173 -16.54 -8.68 4.68
N ALA A 174 -16.29 -7.45 5.13
CA ALA A 174 -15.59 -6.42 4.36
C ALA A 174 -14.06 -6.59 4.39
N LEU A 175 -13.41 -6.01 3.39
CA LEU A 175 -11.97 -5.78 3.36
C LEU A 175 -11.72 -4.40 3.98
N VAL A 176 -11.21 -4.34 5.21
CA VAL A 176 -11.03 -3.08 5.94
C VAL A 176 -9.57 -2.64 5.90
N LEU A 177 -9.31 -1.49 5.27
CA LEU A 177 -7.99 -0.91 5.06
C LEU A 177 -7.79 0.31 5.95
N ILE A 178 -6.91 0.18 6.95
CA ILE A 178 -6.53 1.27 7.85
C ILE A 178 -5.08 1.64 7.61
N GLY A 179 -4.84 2.76 6.92
CA GLY A 179 -3.49 3.20 6.56
C GLY A 179 -3.05 4.48 7.28
N ASN A 180 -3.96 5.22 7.90
CA ASN A 180 -3.67 6.56 8.42
C ASN A 180 -4.05 6.76 9.89
N ALA A 181 -5.21 6.26 10.33
CA ALA A 181 -5.82 6.64 11.59
C ALA A 181 -5.76 5.52 12.64
N PRO A 182 -4.89 5.62 13.66
CA PRO A 182 -4.79 4.61 14.73
C PRO A 182 -6.10 4.43 15.49
N LEU A 183 -6.82 5.51 15.74
CA LEU A 183 -8.10 5.46 16.45
C LEU A 183 -9.22 4.79 15.64
N ALA A 184 -9.13 4.80 14.30
CA ALA A 184 -10.05 4.02 13.47
C ALA A 184 -9.77 2.51 13.61
N LEU A 185 -8.49 2.11 13.63
CA LEU A 185 -8.10 0.72 13.90
C LEU A 185 -8.53 0.30 15.31
N ALA A 186 -8.23 1.09 16.33
CA ALA A 186 -8.61 0.78 17.70
C ALA A 186 -10.14 0.63 17.85
N ARG A 187 -10.92 1.50 17.19
CA ARG A 187 -12.38 1.40 17.22
C ARG A 187 -12.90 0.14 16.52
N LEU A 188 -12.33 -0.21 15.36
CA LEU A 188 -12.63 -1.45 14.67
C LEU A 188 -12.33 -2.68 15.55
N CYS A 189 -11.18 -2.71 16.22
CA CYS A 189 -10.84 -3.80 17.12
C CYS A 189 -11.86 -3.96 18.26
N ARG A 190 -12.36 -2.84 18.82
CA ARG A 190 -13.45 -2.89 19.81
C ARG A 190 -14.71 -3.51 19.23
N PHE A 191 -15.11 -3.15 18.00
CA PHE A 191 -16.26 -3.78 17.35
C PHE A 191 -16.08 -5.29 17.14
N ILE A 192 -14.86 -5.73 16.81
CA ILE A 192 -14.55 -7.15 16.63
C ILE A 192 -14.60 -7.92 17.96
N LEU A 193 -14.05 -7.34 19.02
CA LEU A 193 -13.89 -7.98 20.34
C LEU A 193 -15.17 -7.93 21.18
N GLU A 194 -15.83 -6.76 21.22
CA GLU A 194 -16.98 -6.48 22.09
C GLU A 194 -18.30 -6.81 21.39
N GLU A 195 -18.40 -6.55 20.10
CA GLU A 195 -19.65 -6.66 19.32
C GLU A 195 -19.62 -7.78 18.27
N GLN A 196 -18.53 -8.55 18.22
CA GLN A 196 -18.34 -9.72 17.36
C GLN A 196 -18.44 -9.46 15.85
N VAL A 197 -18.15 -8.24 15.40
CA VAL A 197 -18.04 -7.94 13.96
C VAL A 197 -16.97 -8.82 13.31
N ARG A 198 -17.21 -9.31 12.10
CA ARG A 198 -16.29 -10.19 11.36
C ARG A 198 -15.95 -9.65 9.98
N PRO A 199 -15.01 -8.69 9.87
CA PRO A 199 -14.42 -8.35 8.58
C PRO A 199 -13.72 -9.57 7.98
N ALA A 200 -13.75 -9.71 6.66
CA ALA A 200 -13.06 -10.79 5.98
C ALA A 200 -11.52 -10.60 6.04
N LEU A 201 -11.07 -9.35 6.07
CA LEU A 201 -9.66 -9.01 6.24
C LEU A 201 -9.53 -7.62 6.87
N VAL A 202 -8.59 -7.45 7.79
CA VAL A 202 -8.11 -6.15 8.26
C VAL A 202 -6.67 -5.92 7.82
N VAL A 203 -6.42 -4.84 7.08
CA VAL A 203 -5.07 -4.33 6.80
C VAL A 203 -4.79 -3.22 7.79
N GLY A 204 -4.05 -3.55 8.86
CA GLY A 204 -3.72 -2.66 9.97
C GLY A 204 -2.36 -1.99 9.76
N MET A 205 -2.32 -0.92 8.97
CA MET A 205 -1.09 -0.18 8.69
C MET A 205 -1.20 1.32 9.03
N PRO A 206 -1.82 1.75 10.15
CA PRO A 206 -1.78 3.16 10.52
C PRO A 206 -0.33 3.59 10.81
N VAL A 207 0.02 4.78 10.34
CA VAL A 207 1.31 5.44 10.60
C VAL A 207 1.16 6.50 11.68
N GLY A 208 2.22 6.73 12.46
CA GLY A 208 2.32 7.89 13.32
C GLY A 208 3.01 7.64 14.66
N PHE A 209 2.83 8.59 15.57
CA PHE A 209 3.56 8.63 16.84
C PHE A 209 2.66 8.52 18.08
N VAL A 210 1.35 8.58 17.92
CA VAL A 210 0.38 8.58 19.03
C VAL A 210 -0.63 7.46 18.80
N ASN A 211 -0.84 6.60 19.80
CA ASN A 211 -1.79 5.48 19.80
C ASN A 211 -1.58 4.42 18.70
N VAL A 212 -0.51 4.49 17.91
CA VAL A 212 -0.25 3.58 16.78
C VAL A 212 0.16 2.19 17.27
N LEU A 213 1.04 2.13 18.25
CA LEU A 213 1.56 0.87 18.77
C LEU A 213 0.42 0.13 19.47
N GLU A 214 -0.27 0.84 20.35
CA GLU A 214 -1.40 0.35 21.13
C GLU A 214 -2.55 -0.13 20.23
N ALA A 215 -2.87 0.61 19.15
CA ALA A 215 -3.92 0.19 18.22
C ALA A 215 -3.55 -1.09 17.44
N LYS A 216 -2.28 -1.28 17.08
CA LYS A 216 -1.78 -2.48 16.40
C LYS A 216 -1.68 -3.67 17.35
N GLU A 217 -1.23 -3.45 18.58
CA GLU A 217 -1.25 -4.44 19.64
C GLU A 217 -2.68 -4.91 19.93
N LEU A 218 -3.65 -4.00 19.95
CA LEU A 218 -5.07 -4.35 20.11
C LEU A 218 -5.59 -5.23 18.97
N LEU A 219 -5.13 -5.02 17.73
CA LEU A 219 -5.47 -5.86 16.59
C LEU A 219 -4.96 -7.30 16.76
N ALA A 220 -3.83 -7.51 17.45
CA ALA A 220 -3.28 -8.85 17.69
C ALA A 220 -4.20 -9.75 18.54
N PHE A 221 -5.13 -9.17 19.31
CA PHE A 221 -6.14 -9.90 20.08
C PHE A 221 -7.40 -10.23 19.26
N CYS A 222 -7.57 -9.63 18.09
CA CYS A 222 -8.78 -9.78 17.28
C CYS A 222 -8.78 -11.14 16.55
N PRO A 223 -9.82 -11.98 16.71
CA PRO A 223 -9.90 -13.30 16.08
C PRO A 223 -10.39 -13.21 14.62
N VAL A 224 -9.82 -12.30 13.84
CA VAL A 224 -10.15 -12.10 12.41
C VAL A 224 -8.88 -12.04 11.58
N PRO A 225 -8.95 -12.41 10.29
CA PRO A 225 -7.80 -12.35 9.39
C PRO A 225 -7.24 -10.93 9.31
N HIS A 226 -5.94 -10.77 9.56
CA HIS A 226 -5.29 -9.47 9.45
C HIS A 226 -3.83 -9.50 9.02
N ILE A 227 -3.44 -8.43 8.33
CA ILE A 227 -2.05 -8.10 7.98
C ILE A 227 -1.72 -6.80 8.68
N VAL A 228 -0.71 -6.81 9.54
CA VAL A 228 -0.27 -5.64 10.29
C VAL A 228 1.21 -5.39 10.03
N LEU A 229 1.57 -4.12 9.87
CA LEU A 229 2.97 -3.70 9.91
C LEU A 229 3.25 -3.18 11.31
N GLU A 230 4.01 -3.92 12.10
CA GLU A 230 4.33 -3.56 13.48
C GLU A 230 5.14 -2.25 13.59
N GLY A 231 5.15 -1.67 14.78
CA GLY A 231 5.84 -0.42 15.05
C GLY A 231 5.09 0.82 14.52
N ARG A 232 5.81 1.92 14.30
CA ARG A 232 5.22 3.24 13.97
C ARG A 232 4.99 3.47 12.47
N ARG A 233 5.62 2.65 11.62
CA ARG A 233 5.53 2.74 10.17
C ARG A 233 4.20 2.23 9.67
N GLY A 234 3.80 2.70 8.50
CA GLY A 234 2.50 2.44 7.92
C GLY A 234 2.22 3.43 6.81
N GLY A 235 0.95 3.68 6.52
CA GLY A 235 0.54 4.68 5.56
C GLY A 235 -0.45 4.12 4.55
N SER A 236 -1.22 5.03 3.97
CA SER A 236 -2.12 4.73 2.86
C SER A 236 -1.43 4.00 1.69
N PRO A 237 -0.19 4.34 1.27
CA PRO A 237 0.48 3.60 0.18
C PRO A 237 0.68 2.13 0.49
N LEU A 238 1.03 1.77 1.73
CA LEU A 238 1.21 0.38 2.15
C LEU A 238 -0.12 -0.38 2.22
N ALA A 239 -1.19 0.27 2.71
CA ALA A 239 -2.52 -0.33 2.70
C ALA A 239 -3.03 -0.61 1.28
N VAL A 240 -2.85 0.34 0.36
CA VAL A 240 -3.18 0.20 -1.07
C VAL A 240 -2.33 -0.88 -1.73
N ALA A 241 -1.02 -0.87 -1.51
CA ALA A 241 -0.09 -1.86 -2.05
C ALA A 241 -0.41 -3.28 -1.56
N THR A 242 -0.86 -3.42 -0.31
CA THR A 242 -1.33 -4.71 0.23
C THR A 242 -2.53 -5.22 -0.56
N LEU A 243 -3.57 -4.41 -0.74
CA LEU A 243 -4.74 -4.83 -1.51
C LEU A 243 -4.38 -5.14 -2.97
N HIS A 244 -3.52 -4.32 -3.59
CA HIS A 244 -3.04 -4.54 -4.95
C HIS A 244 -2.24 -5.85 -5.08
N ALA A 245 -1.41 -6.21 -4.09
CA ALA A 245 -0.75 -7.52 -4.06
C ALA A 245 -1.78 -8.66 -4.01
N LEU A 246 -2.82 -8.54 -3.18
CA LEU A 246 -3.89 -9.55 -3.10
C LEU A 246 -4.65 -9.68 -4.43
N THR A 247 -4.91 -8.57 -5.13
CA THR A 247 -5.52 -8.65 -6.47
C THR A 247 -4.62 -9.36 -7.47
N GLU A 248 -3.30 -9.25 -7.35
CA GLU A 248 -2.36 -9.96 -8.22
C GLU A 248 -2.39 -11.47 -7.96
N VAL A 249 -2.45 -11.89 -6.68
CA VAL A 249 -2.62 -13.30 -6.31
C VAL A 249 -3.90 -13.89 -6.93
N VAL A 250 -5.04 -13.18 -6.84
CA VAL A 250 -6.31 -13.61 -7.46
C VAL A 250 -6.14 -13.87 -8.97
N LEU A 251 -5.38 -13.03 -9.67
CA LEU A 251 -5.20 -13.12 -11.11
C LEU A 251 -4.21 -14.23 -11.49
N GLU A 252 -3.18 -14.46 -10.68
CA GLU A 252 -2.24 -15.57 -10.85
C GLU A 252 -2.95 -16.93 -10.66
N GLU A 253 -3.78 -17.09 -9.63
CA GLU A 253 -4.58 -18.30 -9.40
C GLU A 253 -5.50 -18.63 -10.58
N ARG A 254 -6.22 -17.62 -11.10
CA ARG A 254 -7.10 -17.79 -12.26
C ARG A 254 -6.35 -18.22 -13.52
N THR A 255 -5.11 -17.80 -13.67
CA THR A 255 -4.29 -18.16 -14.83
C THR A 255 -3.84 -19.63 -14.73
N GLN A 256 -3.66 -20.15 -13.52
CA GLN A 256 -3.29 -21.54 -13.26
C GLN A 256 -4.47 -22.50 -13.40
N ASP A 257 -5.69 -22.05 -13.08
CA ASP A 257 -6.93 -22.84 -13.20
C ASP A 257 -7.48 -22.95 -14.64
N MET A 258 -6.92 -22.22 -15.60
CA MET A 258 -7.34 -22.31 -17.01
C MET A 258 -6.83 -23.60 -17.64
N PRO A 259 -7.71 -24.45 -18.23
CA PRO A 259 -7.27 -25.66 -18.92
C PRO A 259 -6.33 -25.28 -20.06
N SER A 260 -5.25 -26.05 -20.23
CA SER A 260 -4.13 -25.87 -21.19
C SER A 260 -4.52 -25.76 -22.68
N SER A 261 -5.82 -25.74 -23.00
CA SER A 261 -6.37 -25.52 -24.34
C SER A 261 -6.62 -24.05 -24.70
N GLN A 262 -6.49 -23.10 -23.77
CA GLN A 262 -6.81 -21.68 -24.01
C GLN A 262 -5.66 -20.68 -23.73
N ALA A 263 -4.40 -21.13 -23.75
CA ALA A 263 -3.28 -20.18 -23.80
C ALA A 263 -3.28 -19.43 -25.15
N PRO A 264 -3.17 -18.09 -25.18
CA PRO A 264 -3.10 -17.37 -26.44
C PRO A 264 -1.85 -17.80 -27.20
N ARG A 265 -2.04 -18.34 -28.41
CA ARG A 265 -0.97 -18.69 -29.36
C ARG A 265 -0.30 -17.41 -29.87
N ALA A 266 0.56 -16.81 -29.05
CA ALA A 266 1.49 -15.79 -29.50
C ALA A 266 2.75 -16.49 -30.06
N ALA A 267 2.77 -16.63 -31.39
CA ALA A 267 3.96 -16.70 -32.23
C ALA A 267 4.96 -17.86 -32.02
N GLN A 268 4.51 -19.10 -32.20
CA GLN A 268 5.32 -20.11 -32.89
C GLN A 268 5.16 -19.90 -34.40
N ALA A 269 5.85 -18.90 -34.95
CA ALA A 269 5.98 -18.69 -36.38
C ALA A 269 7.42 -18.21 -36.68
N SER A 270 8.36 -19.14 -36.53
CA SER A 270 9.75 -18.95 -36.99
C SER A 270 10.49 -20.28 -37.03
N ARG A 271 9.88 -21.31 -37.65
CA ARG A 271 10.58 -22.53 -38.09
C ARG A 271 9.88 -23.16 -39.29
N THR A 272 9.94 -22.51 -40.45
CA THR A 272 9.75 -23.16 -41.76
C THR A 272 10.35 -22.26 -42.84
N SER A 273 11.67 -22.34 -42.99
CA SER A 273 12.37 -21.95 -44.22
C SER A 273 13.83 -22.35 -44.11
N GLN A 274 14.07 -23.66 -44.15
CA GLN A 274 15.34 -24.29 -44.52
C GLN A 274 14.96 -25.70 -44.98
N ASP A 275 14.59 -25.80 -46.26
CA ASP A 275 14.65 -27.01 -47.09
C ASP A 275 14.18 -26.62 -48.50
N LEU A 276 15.10 -26.00 -49.23
CA LEU A 276 15.10 -25.86 -50.70
C LEU A 276 16.47 -25.29 -51.10
N GLN A 277 17.50 -26.13 -51.02
CA GLN A 277 18.74 -26.11 -51.82
C GLN A 277 19.67 -27.21 -51.30
N GLY A 278 19.82 -28.28 -52.07
CA GLY A 278 20.68 -29.43 -51.79
C GLY A 278 20.18 -30.68 -52.48
#